data_AF-A0A7W7H4Z2-F1
#
_entry.id   AF-A0A7W7H4Z2-F1
#
_cell.length_a   1.000
_cell.length_b   1.000
_cell.length_c   1.000
_cell.angle_alpha   90.00
_cell.angle_beta   90.00
_cell.angle_gamma   90.00
#
_symmetry.space_group_name_H-M   'P 1'
#
loop_
_entity.id
_entity.type
_entity.pdbx_description
1 polymer ?
#
loop_
_entity_poly.entity_id
_entity_poly.type
_entity_poly.pdbx_seq_one_letter_code
_entity_poly.pdbx_strand_id
1 'polypeptide(L)'
;MPTPPDNSATSPYGLRRPTMADAREAMHRVHGHTGRSAWARLLQTAGLSGTETSDDDLHRLLTAMTGLDPVSRLCAQALRIRLSSHTHLSAAHTMTRSTA
;
A
#
# COMPACT_ATOMS: atom_id res chain seq x y z
N MET A 1 -26.44 24.46 -9.29
CA MET A 1 -25.75 23.52 -8.38
C MET A 1 -24.39 23.21 -8.96
N PRO A 2 -23.27 23.44 -8.25
CA PRO A 2 -21.96 22.98 -8.71
C PRO A 2 -21.83 21.48 -8.46
N THR A 3 -21.42 20.73 -9.47
CA THR A 3 -21.07 19.30 -9.38
C THR A 3 -19.86 19.12 -8.46
N PRO A 4 -19.86 18.14 -7.54
CA PRO A 4 -18.67 17.81 -6.76
C PRO A 4 -17.57 17.26 -7.69
N PRO A 5 -16.28 17.46 -7.36
CA PRO A 5 -15.19 16.91 -8.16
C PRO A 5 -15.22 15.38 -8.10
N ASP A 6 -15.27 14.75 -9.27
CA ASP A 6 -15.14 13.31 -9.49
C ASP A 6 -13.70 12.89 -9.15
N ASN A 7 -13.44 12.78 -7.85
CA ASN A 7 -12.10 12.55 -7.32
C ASN A 7 -12.00 11.15 -6.72
N SER A 8 -12.24 10.13 -7.54
CA SER A 8 -11.83 8.74 -7.27
C SER A 8 -12.00 7.93 -8.53
N ALA A 9 -10.92 7.77 -9.30
CA ALA A 9 -10.78 6.65 -10.23
C ALA A 9 -10.93 5.34 -9.42
N THR A 10 -12.17 4.91 -9.22
CA THR A 10 -12.53 3.79 -8.38
C THR A 10 -12.25 2.55 -9.20
N SER A 11 -11.17 1.84 -8.88
CA SER A 11 -10.90 0.53 -9.47
C SER A 11 -12.16 -0.34 -9.37
N PRO A 12 -12.39 -1.24 -10.34
CA PRO A 12 -13.51 -2.17 -10.30
C PRO A 12 -13.51 -2.87 -8.93
N TYR A 13 -14.68 -2.98 -8.32
CA TYR A 13 -14.91 -3.52 -6.97
C TYR A 13 -14.54 -2.62 -5.78
N GLY A 14 -14.23 -1.33 -5.98
CA GLY A 14 -13.99 -0.38 -4.87
C GLY A 14 -12.68 -0.63 -4.11
N LEU A 15 -11.80 -1.48 -4.65
CA LEU A 15 -10.53 -1.83 -4.03
C LEU A 15 -9.46 -0.83 -4.47
N ARG A 16 -8.97 -0.02 -3.53
CA ARG A 16 -7.86 0.89 -3.78
C ARG A 16 -6.54 0.11 -3.72
N ARG A 17 -5.69 0.27 -4.73
CA ARG A 17 -4.33 -0.28 -4.70
C ARG A 17 -3.59 0.32 -3.51
N PRO A 18 -2.96 -0.49 -2.64
CA PRO A 18 -2.20 0.03 -1.52
C PRO A 18 -0.98 0.82 -2.03
N THR A 19 -0.73 1.96 -1.41
CA THR A 19 0.37 2.88 -1.74
C THR A 19 1.37 3.01 -0.60
N MET A 20 2.50 3.65 -0.85
CA MET A 20 3.46 4.05 0.19
C MET A 20 2.83 4.91 1.30
N ALA A 21 1.83 5.73 0.95
CA ALA A 21 1.06 6.51 1.93
C ALA A 21 0.22 5.61 2.85
N ASP A 22 -0.44 4.58 2.29
CA ASP A 22 -1.21 3.61 3.08
C ASP A 22 -0.31 2.83 4.05
N ALA A 23 0.89 2.46 3.62
CA ALA A 23 1.90 1.81 4.47
C ALA A 23 2.38 2.74 5.59
N ARG A 24 2.63 4.01 5.28
CA ARG A 24 3.00 5.03 6.27
C ARG A 24 1.90 5.21 7.31
N GLU A 25 0.66 5.38 6.90
CA GLU A 25 -0.47 5.54 7.83
C GLU A 25 -0.69 4.29 8.70
N ALA A 26 -0.52 3.08 8.13
CA ALA A 26 -0.56 1.85 8.91
C ALA A 26 0.54 1.84 9.99
N MET A 27 1.77 2.23 9.66
CA MET A 27 2.88 2.32 10.61
C MET A 27 2.62 3.34 11.72
N HIS A 28 2.08 4.52 11.39
CA HIS A 28 1.71 5.51 12.41
C HIS A 28 0.59 5.02 13.33
N ARG A 29 -0.40 4.29 12.80
CA ARG A 29 -1.48 3.73 13.63
C ARG A 29 -0.99 2.63 14.58
N VAL A 30 -0.08 1.79 14.11
CA VAL A 30 0.40 0.61 14.85
C VAL A 30 1.41 0.99 15.92
N HIS A 31 2.32 1.89 15.61
CA HIS A 31 3.40 2.30 16.52
C HIS A 31 3.05 3.57 17.31
N GLY A 32 1.93 4.23 16.99
CA GLY A 32 1.47 5.42 17.68
C GLY A 32 2.54 6.52 17.71
N HIS A 33 2.92 6.95 18.92
CA HIS A 33 3.90 8.02 19.13
C HIS A 33 5.28 7.70 18.51
N THR A 34 5.69 6.43 18.45
CA THR A 34 6.99 6.02 17.88
C THR A 34 6.93 5.79 16.36
N GLY A 35 5.73 5.86 15.76
CA GLY A 35 5.52 5.54 14.34
C GLY A 35 6.32 6.40 13.38
N ARG A 36 6.60 7.66 13.72
CA ARG A 36 7.46 8.52 12.90
C ARG A 36 8.91 8.05 12.87
N SER A 37 9.45 7.66 14.01
CA SER A 37 10.82 7.14 14.12
C SER A 37 10.94 5.75 13.50
N ALA A 38 9.93 4.88 13.72
CA ALA A 38 9.86 3.57 13.09
C ALA A 38 9.79 3.66 11.56
N TRP A 39 8.98 4.60 11.03
CA TRP A 39 8.89 4.88 9.60
C TRP A 39 10.21 5.38 9.01
N ALA A 40 10.89 6.32 9.67
CA ALA A 40 12.19 6.81 9.21
C ALA A 40 13.25 5.71 9.17
N ARG A 41 13.30 4.87 10.20
CA ARG A 41 14.22 3.72 10.26
C ARG A 41 13.91 2.67 9.18
N LEU A 42 12.63 2.44 8.91
CA LEU A 42 12.18 1.55 7.84
C LEU A 42 12.63 2.04 6.47
N LEU A 43 12.41 3.33 6.17
CA LEU A 43 12.86 3.95 4.92
C LEU A 43 14.37 3.81 4.74
N GLN A 44 15.13 4.09 5.80
CA GLN A 44 16.59 3.95 5.76
C GLN A 44 17.02 2.48 5.52
N THR A 45 16.33 1.52 6.14
CA THR A 45 16.59 0.08 5.96
C THR A 45 16.26 -0.39 4.54
N ALA A 46 15.19 0.16 3.95
CA ALA A 46 14.77 -0.13 2.59
C ALA A 46 15.57 0.62 1.52
N GLY A 47 16.44 1.57 1.92
CA GLY A 47 17.16 2.45 0.99
C GLY A 47 16.24 3.45 0.27
N LEU A 48 15.14 3.85 0.91
CA LEU A 48 14.10 4.70 0.32
C LEU A 48 14.08 6.10 0.94
N SER A 49 13.68 7.09 0.14
CA SER A 49 13.49 8.49 0.52
C SER A 49 12.12 8.76 1.18
N GLY A 50 11.12 7.93 0.85
CA GLY A 50 9.72 8.12 1.25
C GLY A 50 8.88 8.97 0.28
N THR A 51 9.46 9.43 -0.83
CA THR A 51 8.73 10.10 -1.94
C THR A 51 8.42 9.17 -3.10
N GLU A 52 8.92 7.94 -3.04
CA GLU A 52 8.81 6.98 -4.12
C GLU A 52 7.35 6.57 -4.35
N THR A 53 6.99 6.40 -5.63
CA THR A 53 5.64 6.01 -6.05
C THR A 53 5.62 4.69 -6.84
N SER A 54 6.79 4.08 -7.06
CA SER A 54 6.90 2.86 -7.85
C SER A 54 6.49 1.64 -7.03
N ASP A 55 6.00 0.60 -7.72
CA ASP A 55 5.58 -0.64 -7.07
C ASP A 55 6.77 -1.44 -6.52
N ASP A 56 7.91 -1.38 -7.19
CA ASP A 56 9.17 -1.95 -6.72
C ASP A 56 9.61 -1.37 -5.38
N ASP A 57 9.39 -0.06 -5.18
CA ASP A 57 9.73 0.62 -3.92
C ASP A 57 8.78 0.18 -2.80
N LEU A 58 7.49 0.00 -3.10
CA LEU A 58 6.53 -0.59 -2.17
C LEU A 58 6.92 -2.03 -1.80
N HIS A 59 7.33 -2.85 -2.77
CA HIS A 59 7.79 -4.22 -2.52
C HIS A 59 9.05 -4.26 -1.65
N ARG A 60 10.01 -3.37 -1.90
CA ARG A 60 11.21 -3.20 -1.06
C ARG A 60 10.86 -2.77 0.36
N LEU A 61 9.94 -1.81 0.51
CA LEU A 61 9.45 -1.37 1.79
C LEU A 61 8.77 -2.52 2.57
N LEU A 62 7.86 -3.25 1.93
CA LEU A 62 7.16 -4.38 2.54
C LEU A 62 8.13 -5.49 2.96
N THR A 63 9.19 -5.71 2.20
CA THR A 63 10.27 -6.63 2.56
C THR A 63 11.01 -6.15 3.80
N ALA A 64 11.41 -4.88 3.84
CA ALA A 64 12.08 -4.30 5.01
C ALA A 64 11.19 -4.30 6.27
N MET A 65 9.88 -4.11 6.12
CA MET A 65 8.92 -4.22 7.24
C MET A 65 8.93 -5.60 7.89
N THR A 66 9.24 -6.66 7.14
CA THR A 66 9.30 -8.00 7.71
C THR A 66 10.46 -8.20 8.69
N GLY A 67 11.49 -7.35 8.62
CA GLY A 67 12.68 -7.41 9.48
C GLY A 67 12.63 -6.57 10.76
N LEU A 68 11.58 -5.76 10.98
CA LEU A 68 11.50 -4.84 12.12
C LEU A 68 10.99 -5.51 13.41
N ASP A 69 9.71 -5.88 13.41
CA ASP A 69 9.02 -6.37 14.60
C ASP A 69 7.80 -7.23 14.16
N PRO A 70 7.25 -8.09 15.03
CA PRO A 70 6.13 -8.97 14.67
C PRO A 70 4.86 -8.23 14.23
N VAL A 71 4.62 -7.01 14.72
CA VAL A 71 3.41 -6.25 14.36
C VAL A 71 3.57 -5.58 13.00
N SER A 72 4.75 -5.04 12.71
CA SER A 72 5.14 -4.56 11.37
C SER A 72 5.10 -5.68 10.33
N ARG A 73 5.51 -6.90 10.71
CA ARG A 73 5.34 -8.10 9.86
C ARG A 73 3.89 -8.37 9.49
N LEU A 74 2.99 -8.33 10.47
CA LEU A 74 1.55 -8.54 10.23
C LEU A 74 0.98 -7.44 9.32
N CYS A 75 1.40 -6.19 9.51
CA CYS A 75 1.00 -5.08 8.66
C CYS A 75 1.51 -5.24 7.23
N ALA A 76 2.76 -5.65 7.05
CA ALA A 76 3.32 -5.95 5.73
C ALA A 76 2.54 -7.06 5.04
N GLN A 77 2.19 -8.13 5.77
CA GLN A 77 1.40 -9.23 5.23
C GLN A 77 -0.01 -8.78 4.81
N ALA A 78 -0.68 -7.96 5.63
CA ALA A 78 -1.99 -7.40 5.29
C ALA A 78 -1.95 -6.53 4.02
N LEU A 79 -0.91 -5.70 3.87
CA LEU A 79 -0.69 -4.88 2.68
C LEU A 79 -0.40 -5.73 1.44
N ARG A 80 0.40 -6.79 1.57
CA ARG A 80 0.68 -7.74 0.47
C ARG A 80 -0.58 -8.46 0.00
N ILE A 81 -1.44 -8.89 0.93
CA ILE A 81 -2.72 -9.52 0.58
C ILE A 81 -3.57 -8.55 -0.23
N ARG A 82 -3.74 -7.31 0.23
CA ARG A 82 -4.51 -6.28 -0.49
C ARG A 82 -3.95 -5.99 -1.89
N LEU A 83 -2.62 -5.91 -2.02
CA LEU A 83 -1.96 -5.71 -3.31
C LEU A 83 -2.23 -6.89 -4.26
N SER A 84 -2.02 -8.12 -3.79
CA SER A 84 -2.26 -9.34 -4.57
C SER A 84 -3.74 -9.46 -5.00
N SER A 85 -4.67 -9.22 -4.08
CA SER A 85 -6.11 -9.20 -4.38
C SER A 85 -6.46 -8.14 -5.42
N HIS A 86 -5.90 -6.93 -5.32
CA HIS A 86 -6.10 -5.88 -6.32
C HIS A 86 -5.59 -6.30 -7.70
N THR A 87 -4.39 -6.86 -7.79
CA THR A 87 -3.81 -7.36 -9.04
C THR A 87 -4.67 -8.46 -9.66
N HIS A 88 -5.06 -9.47 -8.87
CA HIS A 88 -5.87 -10.59 -9.34
C HIS A 88 -7.27 -10.15 -9.80
N LEU A 89 -7.93 -9.28 -9.03
CA LEU A 89 -9.28 -8.80 -9.37
C LEU A 89 -9.27 -7.83 -10.56
N SER A 90 -8.23 -7.00 -10.68
CA SER A 90 -8.06 -6.13 -11.85
C SER A 90 -7.81 -6.92 -13.13
N ALA A 91 -7.01 -7.99 -13.05
CA ALA A 91 -6.78 -8.90 -14.17
C ALA A 91 -8.07 -9.63 -14.58
N ALA A 92 -8.80 -10.20 -13.61
CA ALA A 92 -10.08 -10.87 -13.86
C ALA A 92 -11.11 -9.92 -14.50
N HIS A 93 -11.20 -8.68 -14.01
CA HIS A 93 -12.10 -7.68 -14.58
C HIS A 93 -11.76 -7.33 -16.04
N THR A 94 -10.46 -7.23 -16.35
CA THR A 94 -10.00 -6.99 -17.72
C THR A 94 -10.40 -8.14 -18.64
N MET A 95 -10.31 -9.39 -18.17
CA MET A 95 -10.74 -10.56 -18.93
C MET A 95 -12.25 -10.56 -19.18
N THR A 96 -13.08 -10.34 -18.14
CA THR A 96 -14.55 -10.29 -18.28
C THR A 96 -15.01 -9.18 -19.23
N ARG A 97 -14.35 -8.02 -19.21
CA ARG A 97 -14.68 -6.90 -20.10
C ARG A 97 -14.23 -7.14 -21.55
N SER A 98 -13.15 -7.89 -21.76
CA SER A 98 -12.65 -8.22 -23.11
C SER A 98 -13.48 -9.32 -23.79
N THR A 99 -14.27 -10.08 -23.01
CA THR A 99 -15.19 -11.12 -23.50
C THR A 99 -16.64 -10.66 -23.66
N ALA A 100 -16.94 -9.40 -23.37
CA ALA A 100 -18.28 -8.80 -23.47
C ALA A 100 -18.45 -8.01 -24.77
#